data_AF-A0A166YKZ8-F1
#
_entry.id   AF-A0A166YKZ8-F1
#
_cell.length_a   1.000
_cell.length_b   1.000
_cell.length_c   1.000
_cell.angle_alpha   90.00
_cell.angle_beta   90.00
_cell.angle_gamma   90.00
#
_symmetry.space_group_name_H-M   'P 1'
#
loop_
_entity.id
_entity.type
_entity.pdbx_description
1 polymer ?
#
loop_
_entity_poly.entity_id
_entity_poly.type
_entity_poly.pdbx_seq_one_letter_code
_entity_poly.pdbx_strand_id
1 'polypeptide(L)'
;MESSSASSSVKLLSDDGNTQDHGHICRRYENEIIRDTSYIRFSGLSLVLIFGVSQLLLLVLVVLVFHLFQANKGSAQVLDPNDYFALSHYNATKKAYDIVDAADPSPEADRFWHDLQKTDGIVVVNSRWAQQNNLPPTVDHPYEPQVKIYQINVFHSLHCLYRIRNRLISNVTLDKWPRNDVHTMHCLDHIRNSLMCHADISLSGSDEFVSFNVHDHDQKCKDLGAIQRWAREHDWPGYSEYLQTVVGYDPIEAERVNMMTAGEGRWNKAKSTLDKQSGKIELWFED
;
A
#
# COMPACT_ATOMS: atom_id res chain seq x y z
N MET A 1 -1.41 30.03 38.47
CA MET A 1 -2.15 28.95 37.78
C MET A 1 -1.41 27.66 38.04
N GLU A 2 -2.12 26.54 38.17
CA GLU A 2 -1.64 25.39 38.93
C GLU A 2 -0.62 24.50 38.22
N SER A 3 0.25 23.87 39.01
CA SER A 3 1.17 22.82 38.58
C SER A 3 0.52 21.44 38.71
N SER A 4 0.81 20.56 37.76
CA SER A 4 0.34 19.18 37.74
C SER A 4 0.88 18.34 38.92
N SER A 5 0.07 17.39 39.40
CA SER A 5 0.39 15.95 39.30
C SER A 5 -0.74 15.09 39.85
N ALA A 6 -0.90 13.89 39.32
CA ALA A 6 -1.77 12.86 39.89
C ALA A 6 -0.93 11.90 40.73
N SER A 7 -1.48 11.44 41.86
CA SER A 7 -0.97 10.26 42.56
C SER A 7 -2.07 9.60 43.38
N SER A 8 -2.28 8.31 43.16
CA SER A 8 -3.17 7.48 43.98
C SER A 8 -2.43 6.99 45.22
N SER A 9 -3.05 7.03 46.39
CA SER A 9 -2.51 6.38 47.59
C SER A 9 -3.64 5.81 48.45
N VAL A 10 -3.74 4.49 48.46
CA VAL A 10 -4.66 3.77 49.35
C VAL A 10 -4.15 3.89 50.79
N LYS A 11 -5.05 4.23 51.72
CA LYS A 11 -4.76 4.23 53.16
C LYS A 11 -5.47 3.05 53.82
N LEU A 12 -4.76 2.40 54.74
CA LEU A 12 -5.16 1.17 55.43
C LEU A 12 -4.87 1.35 56.93
N LEU A 13 -5.74 0.77 57.78
CA LEU A 13 -5.67 0.78 59.26
C LEU A 13 -5.87 2.18 59.90
N SER A 14 -6.46 2.34 61.09
CA SER A 14 -7.37 1.51 61.92
C SER A 14 -8.12 2.49 62.88
N ASP A 15 -8.69 2.23 64.07
CA ASP A 15 -8.72 1.09 65.01
C ASP A 15 -9.91 1.24 66.02
N ASP A 16 -9.81 0.63 67.21
CA ASP A 16 -10.46 0.96 68.50
C ASP A 16 -11.91 0.49 68.80
N GLY A 17 -12.14 0.08 70.06
CA GLY A 17 -13.50 -0.21 70.57
C GLY A 17 -13.68 -1.38 71.56
N ASN A 18 -12.60 -1.96 72.07
CA ASN A 18 -12.44 -2.57 73.40
C ASN A 18 -13.66 -2.65 74.36
N THR A 19 -14.01 -3.86 74.83
CA THR A 19 -14.28 -4.13 76.27
C THR A 19 -14.24 -5.63 76.60
N GLN A 20 -13.57 -6.00 77.71
CA GLN A 20 -13.74 -7.29 78.41
C GLN A 20 -14.98 -7.17 79.33
N ASP A 21 -15.65 -8.23 79.81
CA ASP A 21 -15.15 -9.35 80.63
C ASP A 21 -16.20 -10.50 80.74
N HIS A 22 -15.91 -11.52 81.56
CA HIS A 22 -16.78 -12.59 82.06
C HIS A 22 -17.08 -13.75 81.10
N GLY A 23 -16.10 -14.64 80.94
CA GLY A 23 -16.35 -15.98 80.41
C GLY A 23 -16.78 -16.98 81.50
N HIS A 24 -17.86 -17.73 81.26
CA HIS A 24 -18.03 -19.08 81.80
C HIS A 24 -18.87 -19.95 80.85
N ILE A 25 -18.26 -21.06 80.39
CA ILE A 25 -18.90 -22.29 79.87
C ILE A 25 -19.91 -22.09 78.72
N CYS A 26 -19.42 -22.23 77.48
CA CYS A 26 -20.25 -22.24 76.29
C CYS A 26 -21.13 -23.51 76.20
N ARG A 27 -22.47 -23.33 76.13
CA ARG A 27 -23.38 -24.32 75.52
C ARG A 27 -24.55 -23.61 74.84
N ARG A 28 -24.36 -23.18 73.59
CA ARG A 28 -25.34 -22.42 72.82
C ARG A 28 -25.71 -23.18 71.54
N TYR A 29 -26.98 -23.58 71.46
CA TYR A 29 -27.76 -23.94 70.26
C TYR A 29 -27.01 -24.52 69.06
N GLU A 30 -27.15 -25.82 68.85
CA GLU A 30 -27.03 -26.43 67.53
C GLU A 30 -28.21 -25.95 66.67
N ASN A 31 -27.96 -25.03 65.74
CA ASN A 31 -28.81 -24.85 64.58
C ASN A 31 -28.31 -25.81 63.49
N GLU A 32 -29.19 -26.62 62.92
CA GLU A 32 -28.86 -27.47 61.77
C GLU A 32 -28.52 -26.61 60.55
N ILE A 33 -27.22 -26.40 60.31
CA ILE A 33 -26.76 -25.97 58.99
C ILE A 33 -26.82 -27.20 58.08
N ILE A 34 -27.98 -27.37 57.43
CA ILE A 34 -28.15 -28.33 56.34
C ILE A 34 -27.15 -27.94 55.25
N ARG A 35 -26.02 -28.63 55.23
CA ARG A 35 -24.92 -28.37 54.31
C ARG A 35 -25.23 -29.03 52.97
N ASP A 36 -26.23 -28.49 52.27
CA ASP A 36 -26.62 -28.91 50.93
C ASP A 36 -25.43 -28.73 49.97
N THR A 37 -24.65 -29.81 49.89
CA THR A 37 -23.47 -29.91 49.04
C THR A 37 -23.86 -30.74 47.84
N SER A 38 -24.80 -30.21 47.07
CA SER A 38 -25.35 -30.78 45.84
C SER A 38 -24.31 -30.80 44.73
N TYR A 39 -23.27 -31.62 44.92
CA TYR A 39 -22.32 -31.99 43.87
C TYR A 39 -23.09 -32.57 42.69
N ILE A 40 -23.19 -31.79 41.61
CA ILE A 40 -23.82 -32.22 40.36
C ILE A 40 -22.99 -33.37 39.79
N ARG A 41 -23.39 -34.61 40.09
CA ARG A 41 -22.79 -35.83 39.55
C ARG A 41 -23.16 -35.98 38.08
N PHE A 42 -22.50 -35.21 37.22
CA PHE A 42 -22.43 -35.53 35.80
C PHE A 42 -21.88 -36.95 35.66
N SER A 43 -22.63 -37.81 34.98
CA SER A 43 -22.12 -39.14 34.64
C SER A 43 -20.93 -39.00 33.69
N GLY A 44 -20.04 -40.01 33.64
CA GLY A 44 -18.94 -40.01 32.67
C GLY A 44 -19.45 -39.85 31.22
N LEU A 45 -20.61 -40.45 30.92
CA LEU A 45 -21.31 -40.28 29.65
C LEU A 45 -21.72 -38.83 29.39
N SER A 46 -22.21 -38.11 30.41
CA SER A 46 -22.57 -36.69 30.31
C SER A 46 -21.36 -35.81 29.99
N LEU A 47 -20.21 -36.07 30.63
CA LEU A 47 -18.96 -35.34 30.34
C LEU A 47 -18.43 -35.64 28.93
N VAL A 48 -18.49 -36.91 28.49
CA VAL A 48 -18.13 -37.29 27.11
C VAL A 48 -19.05 -36.64 26.07
N LEU A 49 -20.36 -36.54 26.35
CA LEU A 49 -21.31 -35.84 25.47
C LEU A 49 -21.04 -34.33 25.42
N ILE A 50 -20.78 -33.68 26.56
CA ILE A 50 -20.42 -32.25 26.61
C ILE A 50 -19.12 -31.99 25.83
N PHE A 51 -18.11 -32.86 25.97
CA PHE A 51 -16.87 -32.76 25.20
C PHE A 51 -17.08 -33.01 23.70
N GLY A 52 -17.88 -34.00 23.32
CA GLY A 52 -18.23 -34.26 21.92
C GLY A 52 -18.95 -33.08 21.26
N VAL A 53 -19.90 -32.47 21.97
CA VAL A 53 -20.61 -31.27 21.50
C VAL A 53 -19.68 -30.05 21.42
N SER A 54 -18.79 -29.83 22.40
CA SER A 54 -17.88 -28.69 22.35
C SER A 54 -16.83 -28.82 21.23
N GLN A 55 -16.31 -30.02 20.96
CA GLN A 55 -15.45 -30.28 19.80
C GLN A 55 -16.21 -30.10 18.47
N LEU A 56 -17.46 -30.54 18.38
CA LEU A 56 -18.28 -30.32 17.19
C LEU A 56 -18.53 -28.83 16.93
N LEU A 57 -18.86 -28.06 17.97
CA LEU A 57 -19.04 -26.61 17.89
C LEU A 57 -17.74 -25.88 17.51
N LEU A 58 -16.60 -26.30 18.05
CA LEU A 58 -15.30 -25.75 17.70
C LEU A 58 -14.95 -26.02 16.23
N LEU A 59 -15.23 -27.23 15.73
CA LEU A 59 -14.99 -27.61 14.34
C LEU A 59 -15.91 -26.83 13.39
N VAL A 60 -17.19 -26.68 13.73
CA VAL A 60 -18.14 -25.82 13.00
C VAL A 60 -17.69 -24.35 12.99
N LEU A 61 -17.17 -23.83 14.11
CA LEU A 61 -16.62 -22.48 14.19
C LEU A 61 -15.37 -22.31 13.31
N VAL A 62 -14.44 -23.28 13.33
CA VAL A 62 -13.25 -23.26 12.46
C VAL A 62 -13.63 -23.34 10.99
N VAL A 63 -14.63 -24.16 10.62
CA VAL A 63 -15.16 -24.25 9.25
C VAL A 63 -15.85 -22.94 8.83
N LEU A 64 -16.64 -22.30 9.71
CA LEU A 64 -17.24 -20.99 9.46
C LEU A 64 -16.18 -19.90 9.28
N VAL A 65 -15.18 -19.83 10.16
CA VAL A 65 -14.07 -18.88 10.06
C VAL A 65 -13.24 -19.14 8.80
N PHE A 66 -13.04 -20.41 8.40
CA PHE A 66 -12.37 -20.75 7.14
C PHE A 66 -13.20 -20.33 5.92
N HIS A 67 -14.51 -20.55 5.89
CA HIS A 67 -15.37 -20.07 4.81
C HIS A 67 -15.44 -18.54 4.75
N LEU A 68 -15.55 -17.86 5.89
CA LEU A 68 -15.47 -16.40 5.97
C LEU A 68 -14.10 -15.88 5.51
N PHE A 69 -13.01 -16.55 5.86
CA PHE A 69 -11.66 -16.18 5.40
C PHE A 69 -11.45 -16.49 3.90
N GLN A 70 -12.07 -17.53 3.35
CA GLN A 70 -12.05 -17.83 1.92
C GLN A 70 -12.97 -16.91 1.10
N ALA A 71 -14.00 -16.31 1.72
CA ALA A 71 -14.83 -15.27 1.11
C ALA A 71 -14.24 -13.85 1.27
N ASN A 72 -13.55 -13.59 2.39
CA ASN A 72 -12.92 -12.31 2.71
C ASN A 72 -11.45 -12.20 2.25
N LYS A 73 -10.84 -13.31 1.81
CA LYS A 73 -10.01 -13.29 0.61
C LYS A 73 -10.92 -12.88 -0.56
N GLY A 74 -11.22 -11.58 -0.62
CA GLY A 74 -12.14 -11.01 -1.60
C GLY A 74 -11.78 -11.52 -2.98
N SER A 75 -12.79 -12.06 -3.68
CA SER A 75 -12.61 -12.93 -4.83
C SER A 75 -11.43 -12.51 -5.68
N ALA A 76 -10.44 -13.41 -5.81
CA ALA A 76 -9.50 -13.36 -6.91
C ALA A 76 -10.28 -13.71 -8.18
N GLN A 77 -11.13 -12.78 -8.61
CA GLN A 77 -11.74 -12.80 -9.92
C GLN A 77 -10.60 -12.95 -10.89
N VAL A 78 -10.63 -14.03 -11.67
CA VAL A 78 -9.83 -14.15 -12.88
C VAL A 78 -10.29 -12.98 -13.74
N LEU A 79 -9.49 -11.91 -13.75
CA LEU A 79 -9.69 -10.79 -14.65
C LEU A 79 -9.58 -11.38 -16.05
N ASP A 80 -10.63 -11.20 -16.86
CA ASP A 80 -10.51 -11.50 -18.27
C ASP A 80 -9.36 -10.62 -18.81
N PRO A 81 -8.36 -11.17 -19.52
CA PRO A 81 -7.29 -10.39 -20.13
C PRO A 81 -7.77 -9.14 -20.87
N ASN A 82 -8.96 -9.19 -21.47
CA ASN A 82 -9.57 -8.12 -22.25
C ASN A 82 -10.34 -7.10 -21.39
N ASP A 83 -10.41 -7.27 -20.07
CA ASP A 83 -11.26 -6.50 -19.15
C ASP A 83 -10.48 -5.50 -18.28
N TYR A 84 -9.48 -4.85 -18.88
CA TYR A 84 -8.77 -3.70 -18.31
C TYR A 84 -9.71 -2.62 -17.75
N PHE A 85 -10.87 -2.42 -18.38
CA PHE A 85 -11.81 -1.38 -17.96
C PHE A 85 -12.63 -1.76 -16.72
N ALA A 86 -12.86 -3.04 -16.41
CA ALA A 86 -13.45 -3.41 -15.13
C ALA A 86 -12.55 -3.09 -13.93
N LEU A 87 -11.24 -2.84 -14.11
CA LEU A 87 -10.37 -2.27 -13.05
C LEU A 87 -10.95 -0.96 -12.47
N SER A 88 -11.79 -0.25 -13.23
CA SER A 88 -12.55 0.92 -12.73
C SER A 88 -13.57 0.59 -11.63
N HIS A 89 -14.06 -0.64 -11.55
CA HIS A 89 -15.02 -1.11 -10.54
C HIS A 89 -14.34 -1.62 -9.25
N TYR A 90 -13.08 -2.04 -9.31
CA TYR A 90 -12.33 -2.50 -8.13
C TYR A 90 -11.87 -1.32 -7.29
N ASN A 91 -12.56 -1.08 -6.18
CA ASN A 91 -12.21 -0.09 -5.18
C ASN A 91 -11.86 -0.80 -3.87
N ALA A 92 -10.76 -0.37 -3.23
CA ALA A 92 -10.38 -0.81 -1.90
C ALA A 92 -10.61 0.34 -0.92
N THR A 93 -11.41 0.12 0.12
CA THR A 93 -11.34 1.00 1.30
C THR A 93 -10.01 0.74 1.99
N LYS A 94 -9.22 1.79 2.18
CA LYS A 94 -7.98 1.73 2.96
C LYS A 94 -7.88 3.01 3.80
N LYS A 95 -7.29 2.91 4.99
CA LYS A 95 -6.56 4.06 5.54
C LYS A 95 -5.35 4.32 4.63
N ALA A 96 -4.79 5.53 4.65
CA ALA A 96 -3.63 5.86 3.81
C ALA A 96 -2.54 4.79 3.95
N TYR A 97 -1.90 4.40 2.83
CA TYR A 97 -0.94 3.29 2.75
C TYR A 97 0.02 3.31 3.96
N ASP A 98 0.13 2.17 4.66
CA ASP A 98 0.73 2.04 6.00
C ASP A 98 2.26 2.27 6.05
N ILE A 99 2.69 3.48 5.69
CA ILE A 99 4.06 3.96 5.75
C ILE A 99 4.07 5.43 6.20
N VAL A 100 4.80 5.69 7.30
CA VAL A 100 5.09 7.04 7.77
C VAL A 100 6.24 7.62 6.93
N ASP A 101 6.15 8.90 6.55
CA ASP A 101 7.20 9.66 5.87
C ASP A 101 7.83 8.99 4.64
N ALA A 102 7.03 8.36 3.78
CA ALA A 102 7.49 7.67 2.56
C ALA A 102 8.36 8.49 1.58
N ALA A 103 8.48 9.81 1.76
CA ALA A 103 9.37 10.67 0.98
C ALA A 103 10.81 10.77 1.55
N ASP A 104 11.05 10.28 2.77
CA ASP A 104 12.33 10.38 3.47
C ASP A 104 13.40 9.41 2.90
N PRO A 105 14.68 9.54 3.29
CA PRO A 105 15.76 8.64 2.89
C PRO A 105 15.91 7.42 3.81
N SER A 106 14.84 6.93 4.45
CA SER A 106 14.92 5.73 5.27
C SER A 106 15.01 4.46 4.41
N PRO A 107 15.64 3.38 4.95
CA PRO A 107 15.56 2.06 4.34
C PRO A 107 14.13 1.50 4.22
N GLU A 108 13.14 2.09 4.89
CA GLU A 108 11.74 1.69 4.82
C GLU A 108 11.01 2.33 3.64
N ALA A 109 11.14 3.65 3.49
CA ALA A 109 10.74 4.37 2.30
C ALA A 109 11.41 3.77 1.04
N ASP A 110 12.70 3.47 1.09
CA ASP A 110 13.38 2.81 -0.04
C ASP A 110 12.75 1.45 -0.37
N ARG A 111 12.47 0.58 0.61
CA ARG A 111 11.79 -0.70 0.35
C ARG A 111 10.40 -0.53 -0.26
N PHE A 112 9.61 0.44 0.25
CA PHE A 112 8.28 0.75 -0.26
C PHE A 112 8.32 1.20 -1.73
N TRP A 113 9.23 2.13 -2.07
CA TRP A 113 9.39 2.57 -3.45
C TRP A 113 9.92 1.47 -4.39
N HIS A 114 10.86 0.64 -3.94
CA HIS A 114 11.32 -0.51 -4.72
C HIS A 114 10.20 -1.56 -4.95
N ASP A 115 9.24 -1.69 -4.03
CA ASP A 115 8.07 -2.56 -4.24
C ASP A 115 7.11 -2.00 -5.30
N LEU A 116 6.84 -0.69 -5.24
CA LEU A 116 6.05 0.01 -6.27
C LEU A 116 6.67 -0.10 -7.66
N GLN A 117 8.01 -0.13 -7.77
CA GLN A 117 8.74 -0.27 -9.04
C GLN A 117 8.84 -1.71 -9.58
N LYS A 118 8.23 -2.72 -8.94
CA LYS A 118 8.17 -4.11 -9.47
C LYS A 118 7.33 -4.27 -10.75
N THR A 119 6.73 -3.19 -11.24
CA THR A 119 6.22 -3.07 -12.60
C THR A 119 6.36 -1.61 -13.04
N ASP A 120 6.79 -1.40 -14.28
CA ASP A 120 6.82 -0.11 -14.97
C ASP A 120 5.46 0.25 -15.60
N GLY A 121 4.50 -0.68 -15.55
CA GLY A 121 3.19 -0.56 -16.18
C GLY A 121 3.17 -0.78 -17.68
N ILE A 122 4.24 -1.27 -18.30
CA ILE A 122 4.31 -1.56 -19.73
C ILE A 122 3.57 -2.86 -20.00
N VAL A 123 2.59 -2.81 -20.92
CA VAL A 123 1.67 -3.91 -21.21
C VAL A 123 1.43 -4.07 -22.70
N VAL A 124 1.20 -5.32 -23.12
CA VAL A 124 0.72 -5.67 -24.47
C VAL A 124 -0.78 -5.95 -24.44
N VAL A 125 -1.53 -5.31 -25.33
CA VAL A 125 -2.98 -5.51 -25.49
C VAL A 125 -3.34 -5.77 -26.95
N ASN A 126 -4.43 -6.48 -27.21
CA ASN A 126 -4.83 -6.83 -28.58
C ASN A 126 -5.12 -5.58 -29.43
N SER A 127 -4.53 -5.49 -30.62
CA SER A 127 -4.62 -4.33 -31.51
C SER A 127 -6.05 -4.00 -31.95
N ARG A 128 -6.92 -5.02 -32.11
CA ARG A 128 -8.34 -4.82 -32.45
C ARG A 128 -9.13 -4.32 -31.24
N TRP A 129 -8.89 -4.90 -30.05
CA TRP A 129 -9.51 -4.44 -28.81
C TRP A 129 -9.13 -2.97 -28.50
N ALA A 130 -7.86 -2.60 -28.68
CA ALA A 130 -7.39 -1.23 -28.52
C ALA A 130 -8.10 -0.26 -29.48
N GLN A 131 -8.25 -0.65 -30.75
CA GLN A 131 -8.98 0.12 -31.76
C GLN A 131 -10.47 0.25 -31.40
N GLN A 132 -11.13 -0.83 -30.98
CA GLN A 132 -12.55 -0.84 -30.59
C GLN A 132 -12.83 0.07 -29.38
N ASN A 133 -11.89 0.17 -28.45
CA ASN A 133 -11.97 1.04 -27.28
C ASN A 133 -11.40 2.46 -27.52
N ASN A 134 -11.06 2.81 -28.77
CA ASN A 134 -10.52 4.11 -29.18
C ASN A 134 -9.26 4.54 -28.39
N LEU A 135 -8.38 3.58 -28.05
CA LEU A 135 -7.12 3.90 -27.38
C LEU A 135 -6.19 4.74 -28.28
N PRO A 136 -5.30 5.55 -27.70
CA PRO A 136 -4.33 6.34 -28.46
C PRO A 136 -3.47 5.48 -29.41
N PRO A 137 -3.07 6.01 -30.57
CA PRO A 137 -2.08 5.35 -31.43
C PRO A 137 -0.77 5.12 -30.68
N THR A 138 -0.23 3.89 -30.78
CA THR A 138 1.03 3.48 -30.17
C THR A 138 1.76 2.47 -31.07
N VAL A 139 3.01 2.15 -30.72
CA VAL A 139 3.86 1.19 -31.42
C VAL A 139 3.28 -0.22 -31.40
N ASP A 140 3.47 -0.94 -32.50
CA ASP A 140 3.20 -2.37 -32.61
C ASP A 140 4.28 -3.18 -31.89
N HIS A 141 3.92 -4.35 -31.35
CA HIS A 141 4.93 -5.25 -30.78
C HIS A 141 5.78 -5.86 -31.91
N PRO A 142 7.13 -5.79 -31.83
CA PRO A 142 8.01 -6.07 -32.97
C PRO A 142 7.95 -7.53 -33.47
N TYR A 143 7.46 -8.45 -32.64
CA TYR A 143 7.32 -9.87 -32.97
C TYR A 143 5.86 -10.34 -33.10
N GLU A 144 4.87 -9.52 -32.75
CA GLU A 144 3.45 -9.91 -32.70
C GLU A 144 2.53 -8.77 -33.14
N PRO A 145 2.27 -8.60 -34.45
CA PRO A 145 1.49 -7.47 -34.97
C PRO A 145 0.01 -7.47 -34.53
N GLN A 146 -0.48 -8.54 -33.90
CA GLN A 146 -1.80 -8.61 -33.30
C GLN A 146 -1.90 -7.95 -31.91
N VAL A 147 -0.79 -7.48 -31.32
CA VAL A 147 -0.78 -6.70 -30.07
C VAL A 147 0.00 -5.38 -30.19
N LYS A 148 -0.38 -4.42 -29.36
CA LYS A 148 0.21 -3.08 -29.25
C LYS A 148 0.68 -2.81 -27.83
N ILE A 149 1.77 -2.04 -27.70
CA ILE A 149 2.43 -1.76 -26.42
C ILE A 149 1.92 -0.44 -25.84
N TYR A 150 1.44 -0.46 -24.60
CA TYR A 150 0.98 0.72 -23.86
C TYR A 150 1.68 0.81 -22.50
N GLN A 151 1.61 1.97 -21.85
CA GLN A 151 1.92 2.12 -20.43
C GLN A 151 0.65 2.50 -19.66
N ILE A 152 0.40 1.85 -18.52
CA ILE A 152 -0.68 2.24 -17.60
C ILE A 152 -0.23 3.50 -16.83
N ASN A 153 -0.94 4.61 -17.05
CA ASN A 153 -0.56 5.96 -16.55
C ASN A 153 -0.18 6.03 -15.07
N VAL A 154 -0.75 5.21 -14.19
CA VAL A 154 -0.44 5.24 -12.75
C VAL A 154 1.02 4.88 -12.47
N PHE A 155 1.61 3.93 -13.19
CA PHE A 155 3.00 3.53 -12.98
C PHE A 155 3.98 4.56 -13.57
N HIS A 156 3.59 5.27 -14.64
CA HIS A 156 4.31 6.47 -15.08
C HIS A 156 4.29 7.54 -13.98
N SER A 157 3.13 7.84 -13.38
CA SER A 157 3.03 8.79 -12.26
C SER A 157 3.87 8.39 -11.04
N LEU A 158 3.92 7.10 -10.70
CA LEU A 158 4.75 6.57 -9.62
C LEU A 158 6.25 6.61 -9.95
N HIS A 159 6.64 6.30 -11.20
CA HIS A 159 8.03 6.46 -11.68
C HIS A 159 8.48 7.92 -11.61
N CYS A 160 7.62 8.86 -12.02
CA CYS A 160 7.89 10.30 -11.90
C CYS A 160 8.09 10.72 -10.43
N LEU A 161 7.21 10.30 -9.52
CA LEU A 161 7.33 10.59 -8.09
C LEU A 161 8.60 10.00 -7.48
N TYR A 162 8.96 8.75 -7.81
CA TYR A 162 10.19 8.10 -7.37
C TYR A 162 11.44 8.90 -7.78
N ARG A 163 11.52 9.31 -9.05
CA ARG A 163 12.68 10.09 -9.54
C ARG A 163 12.74 11.48 -8.91
N ILE A 164 11.59 12.12 -8.66
CA ILE A 164 11.52 13.38 -7.91
C ILE A 164 12.02 13.18 -6.47
N ARG A 165 11.53 12.16 -5.74
CA ARG A 165 12.02 11.81 -4.39
C ARG A 165 13.54 11.64 -4.40
N ASN A 166 14.06 10.75 -5.24
CA ASN A 166 15.47 10.39 -5.24
C ASN A 166 16.38 11.58 -5.61
N ARG A 167 15.92 12.51 -6.46
CA ARG A 167 16.60 13.78 -6.76
C ARG A 167 16.54 14.80 -5.62
N LEU A 168 15.48 14.78 -4.81
CA LEU A 168 15.33 15.67 -3.64
C LEU A 168 16.16 15.20 -2.43
N ILE A 169 16.20 13.89 -2.15
CA ILE A 169 17.00 13.29 -1.06
C ILE A 169 18.47 13.04 -1.44
N SER A 170 18.86 13.36 -2.68
CA SER A 170 20.23 13.20 -3.15
C SER A 170 21.22 14.11 -2.42
N ASN A 171 22.39 13.55 -2.08
CA ASN A 171 23.53 14.29 -1.53
C ASN A 171 24.31 15.10 -2.59
N VAL A 172 23.91 15.08 -3.86
CA VAL A 172 24.54 15.88 -4.92
C VAL A 172 24.06 17.33 -4.84
N THR A 173 24.98 18.27 -4.99
CA THR A 173 24.74 19.72 -4.86
C THR A 173 24.00 20.29 -6.07
N LEU A 174 23.24 21.38 -5.88
CA LEU A 174 22.32 21.93 -6.89
C LEU A 174 22.99 22.45 -8.17
N ASP A 175 24.26 22.85 -8.09
CA ASP A 175 25.12 23.19 -9.23
C ASP A 175 25.40 21.99 -10.14
N LYS A 176 25.41 20.77 -9.56
CA LYS A 176 25.67 19.49 -10.24
C LYS A 176 24.42 18.66 -10.49
N TRP A 177 23.31 18.93 -9.79
CA TRP A 177 22.04 18.29 -10.09
C TRP A 177 20.88 19.30 -9.97
N PRO A 178 20.71 20.20 -10.96
CA PRO A 178 19.61 21.16 -10.96
C PRO A 178 18.26 20.45 -10.86
N ARG A 179 17.38 20.91 -9.97
CA ARG A 179 16.06 20.29 -9.69
C ARG A 179 14.97 20.63 -10.72
N ASN A 180 15.35 21.34 -11.79
CA ASN A 180 14.47 21.96 -12.78
C ASN A 180 14.89 21.65 -14.23
N ASP A 181 15.56 20.51 -14.45
CA ASP A 181 15.89 20.02 -15.78
C ASP A 181 14.64 19.58 -16.57
N VAL A 182 14.80 19.38 -17.88
CA VAL A 182 13.71 18.97 -18.78
C VAL A 182 12.99 17.72 -18.27
N HIS A 183 13.71 16.73 -17.74
CA HIS A 183 13.10 15.47 -17.32
C HIS A 183 12.32 15.59 -16.01
N THR A 184 12.85 16.24 -14.96
CA THR A 184 12.05 16.46 -13.74
C THR A 184 10.89 17.43 -13.98
N MET A 185 11.04 18.43 -14.86
CA MET A 185 9.93 19.30 -15.25
C MET A 185 8.83 18.55 -16.02
N HIS A 186 9.18 17.60 -16.89
CA HIS A 186 8.21 16.71 -17.53
C HIS A 186 7.50 15.81 -16.51
N CYS A 187 8.24 15.20 -15.57
CA CYS A 187 7.66 14.40 -14.49
C CYS A 187 6.63 15.19 -13.66
N LEU A 188 6.94 16.45 -13.31
CA LEU A 188 6.03 17.33 -12.60
C LEU A 188 4.76 17.64 -13.40
N ASP A 189 4.88 17.91 -14.71
CA ASP A 189 3.71 18.20 -15.55
C ASP A 189 2.83 16.97 -15.79
N HIS A 190 3.43 15.79 -15.97
CA HIS A 190 2.70 14.52 -16.05
C HIS A 190 1.90 14.25 -14.76
N ILE A 191 2.51 14.42 -13.58
CA ILE A 191 1.82 14.26 -12.29
C ILE A 191 0.69 15.29 -12.16
N ARG A 192 0.96 16.58 -12.45
CA ARG A 192 -0.07 17.65 -12.44
C ARG A 192 -1.26 17.27 -13.33
N ASN A 193 -1.00 16.82 -14.55
CA ASN A 193 -2.04 16.43 -15.49
C ASN A 193 -2.81 15.20 -15.01
N SER A 194 -2.11 14.18 -14.52
CA SER A 194 -2.70 12.97 -13.93
C SER A 194 -3.64 13.30 -12.77
N LEU A 195 -3.27 14.23 -11.89
CA LEU A 195 -4.09 14.70 -10.77
C LEU A 195 -5.29 15.53 -11.24
N MET A 196 -5.13 16.41 -12.23
CA MET A 196 -6.24 17.20 -12.77
C MET A 196 -7.29 16.35 -13.51
N CYS A 197 -6.88 15.25 -14.15
CA CYS A 197 -7.81 14.28 -14.75
C CYS A 197 -8.52 13.39 -13.73
N HIS A 198 -7.98 13.25 -12.51
CA HIS A 198 -8.50 12.37 -11.46
C HIS A 198 -8.57 13.13 -10.13
N ALA A 199 -9.19 14.32 -10.15
CA ALA A 199 -9.22 15.22 -9.01
C ALA A 199 -9.95 14.59 -7.82
N ASP A 200 -9.25 14.47 -6.69
CA ASP A 200 -9.89 14.16 -5.41
C ASP A 200 -10.66 15.39 -4.92
N ILE A 201 -11.89 15.15 -4.45
CA ILE A 201 -12.80 16.15 -3.90
C ILE A 201 -13.08 15.91 -2.40
N SER A 202 -12.36 14.96 -1.80
CA SER A 202 -12.41 14.67 -0.37
C SER A 202 -11.93 15.88 0.45
N LEU A 203 -12.67 16.23 1.48
CA LEU A 203 -12.29 17.31 2.40
C LEU A 203 -11.40 16.74 3.51
N SER A 204 -10.28 17.40 3.77
CA SER A 204 -9.39 17.09 4.90
C SER A 204 -9.64 18.06 6.05
N GLY A 205 -9.63 17.56 7.28
CA GLY A 205 -9.86 18.36 8.48
C GLY A 205 -8.59 19.03 9.02
N SER A 206 -8.76 19.84 10.07
CA SER A 206 -7.66 20.39 10.86
C SER A 206 -8.10 20.72 12.28
N ASP A 207 -7.14 20.77 13.20
CA ASP A 207 -7.22 21.40 14.52
C ASP A 207 -6.62 22.82 14.53
N GLU A 208 -5.99 23.25 13.44
CA GLU A 208 -5.43 24.61 13.25
C GLU A 208 -5.95 25.31 11.96
N PHE A 209 -5.51 26.55 11.74
CA PHE A 209 -5.90 27.36 10.58
C PHE A 209 -4.88 27.37 9.43
N VAL A 210 -3.73 26.68 9.59
CA VAL A 210 -2.57 26.81 8.67
C VAL A 210 -2.41 25.57 7.78
N SER A 211 -2.50 24.36 8.35
CA SER A 211 -2.50 23.09 7.62
C SER A 211 -3.85 22.37 7.68
N PHE A 212 -4.06 21.36 6.83
CA PHE A 212 -5.33 20.60 6.73
C PHE A 212 -5.05 19.10 6.48
N ASN A 213 -4.39 18.47 7.46
CA ASN A 213 -3.81 17.13 7.30
C ASN A 213 -4.60 16.02 8.04
N VAL A 214 -5.81 16.30 8.54
CA VAL A 214 -6.63 15.28 9.20
C VAL A 214 -7.36 14.47 8.13
N HIS A 215 -6.70 13.38 7.71
CA HIS A 215 -7.17 12.45 6.70
C HIS A 215 -7.80 11.17 7.28
N ASP A 216 -8.17 11.14 8.58
CA ASP A 216 -8.69 9.94 9.25
C ASP A 216 -10.17 9.64 8.92
N HIS A 217 -10.44 9.43 7.64
CA HIS A 217 -11.70 8.94 7.09
C HIS A 217 -11.43 7.82 6.09
N ASP A 218 -12.37 6.86 6.00
CA ASP A 218 -12.23 5.68 5.14
C ASP A 218 -12.31 6.04 3.64
N GLN A 219 -11.16 6.37 3.06
CA GLN A 219 -11.05 6.68 1.64
C GLN A 219 -11.19 5.43 0.76
N LYS A 220 -11.93 5.59 -0.35
CA LYS A 220 -12.16 4.53 -1.35
C LYS A 220 -11.24 4.73 -2.55
N CYS A 221 -10.03 4.21 -2.45
CA CYS A 221 -9.06 4.21 -3.54
C CYS A 221 -9.39 3.12 -4.58
N LYS A 222 -8.79 3.20 -5.77
CA LYS A 222 -8.71 2.02 -6.68
C LYS A 222 -7.80 0.96 -6.07
N ASP A 223 -8.08 -0.32 -6.31
CA ASP A 223 -7.15 -1.37 -5.91
C ASP A 223 -5.90 -1.36 -6.82
N LEU A 224 -4.87 -0.61 -6.42
CA LEU A 224 -3.56 -0.62 -7.05
C LEU A 224 -2.98 -2.04 -7.14
N GLY A 225 -3.33 -2.93 -6.20
CA GLY A 225 -2.94 -4.34 -6.25
C GLY A 225 -3.59 -5.10 -7.41
N ALA A 226 -4.85 -4.81 -7.76
CA ALA A 226 -5.51 -5.36 -8.95
C ALA A 226 -4.85 -4.85 -10.23
N ILE A 227 -4.57 -3.54 -10.29
CA ILE A 227 -3.89 -2.93 -11.44
C ILE A 227 -2.48 -3.53 -11.61
N GLN A 228 -1.73 -3.74 -10.52
CA GLN A 228 -0.43 -4.42 -10.52
C GLN A 228 -0.51 -5.91 -10.90
N ARG A 229 -1.57 -6.64 -10.53
CA ARG A 229 -1.80 -8.03 -10.97
C ARG A 229 -2.02 -8.07 -12.47
N TRP A 230 -3.01 -7.31 -12.96
CA TRP A 230 -3.33 -7.23 -14.38
C TRP A 230 -2.11 -6.77 -15.21
N ALA A 231 -1.35 -5.78 -14.74
CA ALA A 231 -0.14 -5.31 -15.44
C ALA A 231 0.90 -6.42 -15.66
N ARG A 232 1.15 -7.28 -14.66
CA ARG A 232 2.08 -8.42 -14.77
C ARG A 232 1.51 -9.59 -15.59
N GLU A 233 0.19 -9.72 -15.64
CA GLU A 233 -0.48 -10.72 -16.49
C GLU A 233 -0.44 -10.32 -17.99
N HIS A 234 -0.08 -9.07 -18.29
CA HIS A 234 0.00 -8.48 -19.63
C HIS A 234 1.36 -7.85 -19.95
N ASP A 235 2.40 -8.09 -19.14
CA ASP A 235 3.72 -7.52 -19.41
C ASP A 235 4.37 -8.17 -20.64
N TRP A 236 5.38 -7.49 -21.21
CA TRP A 236 6.24 -8.08 -22.24
C TRP A 236 7.63 -8.34 -21.63
N PRO A 237 7.97 -9.59 -21.23
CA PRO A 237 9.21 -9.86 -20.51
C PRO A 237 10.49 -9.55 -21.28
N GLY A 238 10.40 -9.51 -22.62
CA GLY A 238 11.50 -9.14 -23.51
C GLY A 238 11.67 -7.63 -23.72
N TYR A 239 10.82 -6.77 -23.14
CA TYR A 239 10.85 -5.32 -23.39
C TYR A 239 12.20 -4.69 -23.01
N SER A 240 12.70 -4.97 -21.81
CA SER A 240 14.00 -4.44 -21.34
C SER A 240 15.18 -4.93 -22.17
N GLU A 241 15.15 -6.17 -22.64
CA GLU A 241 16.19 -6.73 -23.52
C GLU A 241 16.11 -6.11 -24.92
N TYR A 242 14.90 -5.93 -25.46
CA TYR A 242 14.68 -5.27 -26.76
C TYR A 242 15.13 -3.80 -26.75
N LEU A 243 14.85 -3.07 -25.67
CA LEU A 243 15.36 -1.70 -25.49
C LEU A 243 16.89 -1.65 -25.57
N GLN A 244 17.58 -2.52 -24.84
CA GLN A 244 19.04 -2.55 -24.79
C GLN A 244 19.67 -3.04 -26.10
N THR A 245 19.13 -4.12 -26.68
CA THR A 245 19.78 -4.87 -27.79
C THR A 245 19.35 -4.41 -29.19
N VAL A 246 18.12 -3.93 -29.37
CA VAL A 246 17.59 -3.52 -30.68
C VAL A 246 17.46 -2.00 -30.79
N VAL A 247 16.91 -1.34 -29.76
CA VAL A 247 16.77 0.12 -29.73
C VAL A 247 18.09 0.83 -29.35
N GLY A 248 19.01 0.12 -28.66
CA GLY A 248 20.27 0.68 -28.17
C GLY A 248 20.10 1.61 -26.96
N TYR A 249 19.00 1.47 -26.22
CA TYR A 249 18.64 2.28 -25.06
C TYR A 249 18.79 1.47 -23.76
N ASP A 250 19.87 1.74 -23.01
CA ASP A 250 19.97 1.37 -21.61
C ASP A 250 19.40 2.53 -20.75
N PRO A 251 18.32 2.33 -19.98
CA PRO A 251 17.78 3.38 -19.10
C PRO A 251 18.73 3.77 -17.96
N ILE A 252 19.63 2.88 -17.54
CA ILE A 252 20.61 3.16 -16.47
C ILE A 252 21.72 4.06 -17.02
N GLU A 253 22.27 3.77 -18.21
CA GLU A 253 23.21 4.66 -18.87
C GLU A 253 22.56 5.98 -19.30
N ALA A 254 21.33 5.97 -19.82
CA ALA A 254 20.63 7.20 -20.18
C ALA A 254 20.44 8.13 -18.97
N GLU A 255 20.06 7.59 -17.81
CA GLU A 255 19.99 8.38 -16.57
C GLU A 255 21.37 8.76 -16.03
N ARG A 256 22.38 7.89 -16.14
CA ARG A 256 23.78 8.21 -15.78
C ARG A 256 24.32 9.38 -16.60
N VAL A 257 24.09 9.39 -17.91
CA VAL A 257 24.45 10.47 -18.83
C VAL A 257 23.68 11.74 -18.47
N ASN A 258 22.36 11.68 -18.25
CA ASN A 258 21.57 12.82 -17.78
C ASN A 258 22.15 13.42 -16.48
N MET A 259 22.53 12.58 -15.51
CA MET A 259 23.13 13.01 -14.24
C MET A 259 24.55 13.59 -14.42
N MET A 260 25.39 13.02 -15.28
CA MET A 260 26.74 13.55 -15.54
C MET A 260 26.68 14.89 -16.30
N THR A 261 25.83 15.01 -17.31
CA THR A 261 25.65 16.27 -18.06
C THR A 261 24.97 17.35 -17.22
N ALA A 262 24.09 16.99 -16.28
CA ALA A 262 23.63 17.88 -15.22
C ALA A 262 24.78 18.29 -14.29
N GLY A 263 25.70 17.37 -13.99
CA GLY A 263 26.92 17.55 -13.20
C GLY A 263 27.87 18.63 -13.73
N GLU A 264 27.89 18.83 -15.06
CA GLU A 264 28.67 19.86 -15.74
C GLU A 264 27.86 21.14 -16.05
N GLY A 265 26.60 21.21 -15.62
CA GLY A 265 25.69 22.33 -15.94
C GLY A 265 25.22 22.39 -17.40
N ARG A 266 25.53 21.37 -18.23
CA ARG A 266 25.23 21.31 -19.67
C ARG A 266 23.85 20.71 -19.98
N TRP A 267 22.98 20.53 -18.98
CA TRP A 267 21.67 19.87 -19.10
C TRP A 267 20.72 20.48 -20.16
N ASN A 268 20.89 21.76 -20.49
CA ASN A 268 20.12 22.46 -21.51
C ASN A 268 20.63 22.24 -22.95
N LYS A 269 21.78 21.57 -23.12
CA LYS A 269 22.39 21.25 -24.43
C LYS A 269 22.12 19.83 -24.91
N ALA A 270 21.51 18.99 -24.07
CA ALA A 270 21.09 17.64 -24.43
C ALA A 270 19.99 17.67 -25.52
N LYS A 271 20.18 16.89 -26.58
CA LYS A 271 19.22 16.70 -27.68
C LYS A 271 18.98 15.21 -27.89
N SER A 272 17.82 14.90 -28.45
CA SER A 272 17.54 13.57 -28.97
C SER A 272 16.71 13.58 -30.24
N THR A 273 16.87 12.53 -31.05
CA THR A 273 15.95 12.14 -32.11
C THR A 273 15.49 10.71 -31.86
N LEU A 274 14.17 10.50 -31.99
CA LEU A 274 13.59 9.17 -32.14
C LEU A 274 13.46 8.88 -33.63
N ASP A 275 14.23 7.92 -34.14
CA ASP A 275 13.97 7.35 -35.46
C ASP A 275 12.68 6.53 -35.42
N LYS A 276 11.71 6.92 -36.25
CA LYS A 276 10.34 6.36 -36.19
C LYS A 276 10.17 5.01 -36.89
N GLN A 277 11.21 4.47 -37.51
CA GLN A 277 11.16 3.16 -38.20
C GLN A 277 11.88 2.06 -37.42
N SER A 278 13.03 2.38 -36.85
CA SER A 278 13.83 1.48 -35.99
C SER A 278 13.46 1.60 -34.51
N GLY A 279 12.83 2.70 -34.09
CA GLY A 279 12.60 3.03 -32.68
C GLY A 279 13.85 3.54 -31.96
N LYS A 280 15.02 3.60 -32.64
CA LYS A 280 16.30 4.02 -32.06
C LYS A 280 16.22 5.47 -31.56
N ILE A 281 16.71 5.69 -30.34
CA ILE A 281 16.93 7.04 -29.80
C ILE A 281 18.40 7.38 -29.97
N GLU A 282 18.70 8.42 -30.73
CA GLU A 282 20.05 9.00 -30.79
C GLU A 282 20.11 10.21 -29.87
N LEU A 283 21.11 10.23 -28.97
CA LEU A 283 21.39 11.29 -28.01
C LEU A 283 22.68 12.00 -28.41
N TRP A 284 22.67 13.34 -28.43
CA TRP A 284 23.87 14.14 -28.61
C TRP A 284 23.78 15.46 -27.85
N PHE A 285 24.88 16.21 -27.85
CA PHE A 285 24.99 17.49 -27.18
C PHE A 285 25.44 18.56 -28.17
N GLU A 286 24.86 19.76 -28.07
CA GLU A 286 25.46 20.96 -28.64
C GLU A 286 26.62 21.42 -27.73
N ASP A 287 27.70 21.95 -28.30
CA ASP A 287 28.92 22.32 -27.54
C ASP A 287 28.69 23.45 -26.52
#